data_AF-A0A6P1TR17-F1
#
_entry.id   AF-A0A6P1TR17-F1
#
_cell.length_a   1.000
_cell.length_b   1.000
_cell.length_c   1.000
_cell.angle_alpha   90.00
_cell.angle_beta   90.00
_cell.angle_gamma   90.00
#
_symmetry.space_group_name_H-M   'P 1'
#
loop_
_entity.id
_entity.type
_entity.pdbx_description
1 polymer ?
#
loop_
_entity_poly.entity_id
_entity_poly.type
_entity_poly.pdbx_seq_one_letter_code
_entity_poly.pdbx_strand_id
1 'polypeptide(L)' 'MEFVNAAEQCDFDIDLYYNRIVVDAKSFLGIMSLDISQNFNVAYHGYNNNLENTIKKYAVV' A
#
# COMPACT_ATOMS: atom_id res chain seq x y z
N MET A 1 -1.81 -5.94 8.40
CA MET A 1 -0.79 -5.15 9.12
C MET A 1 0.57 -5.19 8.45
N GLU A 2 1.06 -6.34 7.97
CA GLU A 2 2.39 -6.46 7.32
C GLU A 2 2.65 -5.43 6.21
N PHE A 3 1.69 -5.22 5.29
CA PHE A 3 1.80 -4.20 4.25
C PHE A 3 1.97 -2.78 4.80
N VAL A 4 1.12 -2.38 5.74
CA VAL A 4 1.17 -1.05 6.37
C VAL A 4 2.49 -0.86 7.11
N ASN A 5 2.92 -1.87 7.86
CA ASN A 5 4.20 -1.83 8.57
C ASN A 5 5.38 -1.65 7.59
N ALA A 6 5.37 -2.33 6.43
CA ALA A 6 6.40 -2.15 5.42
C ALA A 6 6.36 -0.74 4.80
N ALA A 7 5.17 -0.19 4.56
CA ALA A 7 4.97 1.17 4.05
C ALA A 7 5.43 2.25 5.04
N GLU A 8 5.15 2.09 6.34
CA GLU A 8 5.57 3.03 7.40
C GLU A 8 7.10 3.15 7.54
N GLN A 9 7.85 2.12 7.14
CA GLN A 9 9.33 2.16 7.16
C GLN A 9 9.95 2.87 5.94
N CYS A 10 9.12 3.37 5.02
CA CYS A 10 9.59 4.08 3.83
C CYS A 10 9.58 5.60 4.08
N ASP A 11 10.60 6.29 3.59
CA ASP A 11 10.76 7.76 3.65
C ASP A 11 10.13 8.49 2.45
N PHE A 12 9.41 7.75 1.59
CA PHE A 12 8.69 8.26 0.42
C PHE A 12 7.19 7.96 0.51
N ASP A 13 6.38 8.73 -0.23
CA ASP A 13 4.93 8.55 -0.27
C ASP A 13 4.53 7.28 -1.01
N ILE A 14 3.52 6.59 -0.48
CA ILE A 14 2.97 5.36 -1.03
C ILE A 14 1.45 5.49 -1.00
N ASP A 15 0.83 5.40 -2.16
CA ASP A 15 -0.61 5.55 -2.34
C ASP A 15 -1.24 4.23 -2.78
N LEU A 16 -2.38 3.90 -2.18
CA LEU A 16 -3.31 2.89 -2.67
C LEU A 16 -4.45 3.58 -3.41
N TYR A 17 -4.76 3.12 -4.63
CA TYR A 17 -5.85 3.70 -5.40
C TYR A 17 -6.68 2.67 -6.18
N TYR A 18 -7.98 2.92 -6.22
CA TYR A 18 -8.95 2.17 -7.02
C TYR A 18 -10.12 3.09 -7.40
N ASN A 19 -10.50 3.11 -8.68
CA ASN A 19 -11.47 4.04 -9.26
C ASN A 19 -11.17 5.51 -8.93
N ARG A 20 -11.94 6.12 -8.02
CA ARG A 20 -11.82 7.53 -7.59
C ARG A 20 -11.30 7.66 -6.15
N ILE A 21 -10.95 6.56 -5.51
CA ILE A 21 -10.48 6.50 -4.13
C ILE A 21 -8.96 6.45 -4.14
N VAL A 22 -8.33 7.32 -3.36
CA VAL A 22 -6.88 7.33 -3.09
C VAL A 22 -6.72 7.39 -1.57
N VAL A 23 -5.88 6.51 -1.02
CA VAL A 23 -5.58 6.44 0.41
C VAL A 23 -4.09 6.31 0.62
N ASP A 24 -3.59 7.08 1.59
CA ASP A 24 -2.22 6.96 2.09
C ASP A 24 -1.99 5.54 2.65
N ALA A 25 -1.01 4.84 2.08
CA ALA A 25 -0.73 3.44 2.40
C ALA A 25 -0.08 3.24 3.77
N LYS A 26 0.38 4.32 4.43
CA LYS A 26 0.96 4.30 5.77
C LYS A 26 -0.11 4.51 6.84
N SER A 27 -1.29 5.00 6.49
CA SER A 27 -2.42 5.19 7.41
C SER A 27 -3.15 3.88 7.70
N PHE A 28 -2.83 3.24 8.83
CA PHE A 28 -3.53 2.02 9.27
C PHE A 28 -5.04 2.22 9.41
N LEU A 29 -5.48 3.33 10.02
CA LEU A 29 -6.90 3.66 10.15
C LEU A 29 -7.56 3.90 8.79
N GLY A 30 -6.85 4.56 7.87
CA GLY A 30 -7.33 4.79 6.50
C GLY A 30 -7.57 3.48 5.76
N ILE A 31 -6.61 2.55 5.84
CA ILE A 31 -6.71 1.23 5.21
C ILE A 31 -7.83 0.37 5.82
N MET A 32 -8.00 0.37 7.14
CA MET A 32 -9.11 -0.36 7.78
C MET A 32 -10.49 0.17 7.39
N SER A 33 -10.58 1.44 6.99
CA SER A 33 -11.82 2.06 6.56
C SER A 33 -12.19 1.72 5.11
N LEU A 34 -11.30 1.03 4.38
CA LEU A 34 -11.52 0.63 2.99
C LEU A 34 -12.22 -0.72 2.88
N ASP A 35 -12.98 -0.88 1.79
CA ASP A 35 -13.40 -2.20 1.32
C ASP A 35 -12.20 -2.92 0.69
N ILE A 36 -11.53 -3.75 1.50
CA ILE A 36 -10.36 -4.55 1.11
C ILE A 36 -10.69 -5.74 0.21
N SER A 37 -11.95 -5.93 -0.21
CA SER A 37 -12.33 -6.98 -1.15
C SER A 37 -11.92 -6.67 -2.61
N GLN A 38 -11.57 -5.42 -2.90
CA GLN A 38 -11.15 -4.96 -4.22
C GLN A 38 -9.64 -5.05 -4.40
N ASN A 39 -9.20 -5.16 -5.65
CA ASN A 39 -7.80 -4.99 -6.00
C ASN A 39 -7.45 -3.50 -6.03
N PHE A 40 -6.36 -3.13 -5.37
CA PHE A 40 -5.84 -1.76 -5.37
C PHE A 40 -4.56 -1.70 -6.19
N ASN A 41 -4.38 -0.58 -6.87
CA ASN A 41 -3.09 -0.24 -7.46
C ASN A 41 -2.24 0.44 -6.40
N VAL A 42 -0.94 0.16 -6.41
CA VAL A 42 0.04 0.77 -5.51
C VAL A 42 0.91 1.71 -6.35
N ALA A 43 1.02 2.98 -5.96
CA ALA A 43 1.93 3.96 -6.58
C ALA A 43 2.86 4.54 -5.53
N TYR A 44 4.14 4.66 -5.88
CA TYR A 44 5.17 5.24 -5.02
C TYR A 44 6.38 5.65 -5.85
N HIS A 45 7.13 6.64 -5.38
CA HIS A 45 8.34 7.14 -6.04
C HIS A 45 9.54 6.97 -5.10
N GLY A 46 9.99 5.73 -4.96
CA GLY A 46 11.10 5.35 -4.10
C GLY A 46 11.37 3.86 -4.20
N TYR A 47 12.35 3.38 -3.46
CA TYR A 47 12.71 1.95 -3.44
C TYR A 47 13.01 1.49 -2.02
N ASN A 48 12.36 0.41 -1.60
CA ASN A 48 12.64 -0.25 -0.33
C ASN A 48 12.49 -1.76 -0.50
N ASN A 49 13.57 -2.51 -0.26
CA ASN A 49 13.58 -3.98 -0.44
C ASN A 49 12.45 -4.70 0.32
N ASN A 50 12.12 -4.25 1.53
CA ASN A 50 11.07 -4.86 2.33
C ASN A 50 9.69 -4.59 1.73
N LEU A 51 9.45 -3.35 1.30
CA LEU A 51 8.22 -2.98 0.61
C LEU A 51 8.06 -3.78 -0.69
N GLU A 52 9.11 -3.88 -1.51
CA GLU A 52 9.09 -4.64 -2.77
C GLU A 52 8.74 -6.12 -2.56
N ASN A 53 9.34 -6.76 -1.56
CA ASN A 53 9.03 -8.15 -1.22
C ASN A 53 7.59 -8.29 -0.73
N THR A 54 7.11 -7.32 0.03
CA THR A 54 5.73 -7.30 0.55
C THR A 54 4.73 -7.11 -0.59
N ILE A 55 4.98 -6.19 -1.53
CA ILE A 55 4.14 -5.98 -2.71
C ILE A 55 4.08 -7.27 -3.53
N LYS A 56 5.22 -7.90 -3.83
CA LYS A 56 5.26 -9.17 -4.59
C LYS A 56 4.46 -10.29 -3.92
N LYS A 57 4.41 -10.33 -2.59
CA LYS A 57 3.63 -11.33 -1.84
C LYS A 57 2.11 -11.18 -2.03
N TYR A 58 1.64 -9.94 -2.17
CA TYR A 58 0.21 -9.62 -2.29
C TYR A 58 -0.23 -9.25 -3.72
N ALA A 59 0.72 -9.11 -4.65
CA ALA A 59 0.44 -8.80 -6.04
C ALA A 59 -0.41 -9.90 -6.68
N VAL A 60 -1.46 -9.48 -7.36
CA VAL A 60 -2.31 -10.33 -8.19
C VAL A 60 -2.02 -10.00 -9.66
N VAL A 61 -2.08 -11.03 -10.52
CA VAL A 61 -1.75 -10.95 -11.95
C VAL A 61 -2.90 -10.33 -12.74
#